data_AF-A0A8J7MJ60-F1
#
_entry.id   AF-A0A8J7MJ60-F1
#
_cell.length_a   1.000
_cell.length_b   1.000
_cell.length_c   1.000
_cell.angle_alpha   90.00
_cell.angle_beta   90.00
_cell.angle_gamma   90.00
#
_symmetry.space_group_name_H-M   'P 1'
#
loop_
_entity.id
_entity.type
_entity.pdbx_description
1 polymer ?
#
loop_
_entity_poly.entity_id
_entity_poly.type
_entity_poly.pdbx_seq_one_letter_code
_entity_poly.pdbx_strand_id
1 'polypeptide(L)'
;MLKRMDAEGHIIGNHSFSHANLFDFFPSKRVVQEILDTDKIIQQHLNKQPLFFRPPYGITTPNIAKAMRQVDHKTIGWSLRSLDTVIRMKKCY
;
A
#
# COMPACT_ATOMS: atom_id res chain seq x y z
N MET A 1 -11.40 10.83 8.01
CA MET A 1 -10.18 11.11 7.22
C MET A 1 -10.34 10.64 5.78
N LEU A 2 -10.56 9.35 5.53
CA LEU A 2 -10.68 8.79 4.17
C LEU A 2 -11.72 9.52 3.28
N LYS A 3 -12.96 9.71 3.76
CA LYS A 3 -14.00 10.47 3.03
C LYS A 3 -13.62 11.92 2.73
N ARG A 4 -12.84 12.55 3.61
CA ARG A 4 -12.37 13.93 3.41
C ARG A 4 -11.32 13.97 2.29
N MET A 5 -10.36 13.03 2.31
CA MET A 5 -9.36 12.93 1.24
C MET A 5 -10.01 12.77 -0.14
N ASP A 6 -11.03 11.90 -0.21
CA ASP A 6 -11.80 11.69 -1.43
C ASP A 6 -12.58 12.94 -1.87
N ALA A 7 -13.25 13.62 -0.92
CA ALA A 7 -14.00 14.85 -1.19
C ALA A 7 -13.10 16.02 -1.64
N GLU A 8 -11.84 16.04 -1.18
CA GLU A 8 -10.82 17.02 -1.61
C GLU A 8 -10.20 16.67 -2.99
N GLY A 9 -10.60 15.56 -3.61
CA GLY A 9 -10.13 15.17 -4.94
C GLY A 9 -8.80 14.38 -4.95
N HIS A 10 -8.33 13.91 -3.78
CA HIS A 10 -7.11 13.10 -3.71
C HIS A 10 -7.37 11.67 -4.22
N ILE A 11 -6.35 11.09 -4.85
CA ILE A 11 -6.37 9.68 -5.26
C ILE A 11 -6.13 8.78 -4.04
N ILE A 12 -7.02 7.83 -3.83
CA ILE A 12 -6.89 6.80 -2.79
C ILE A 12 -6.28 5.53 -3.40
N GLY A 13 -5.17 5.07 -2.81
CA GLY A 13 -4.48 3.83 -3.17
C GLY A 13 -4.47 2.83 -2.02
N ASN A 14 -4.15 1.58 -2.35
CA ASN A 14 -4.02 0.46 -1.42
C ASN A 14 -2.57 0.32 -0.93
N HIS A 15 -2.38 0.04 0.36
CA HIS A 15 -1.05 -0.17 0.96
C HIS A 15 -0.96 -1.41 1.86
N SER A 16 -1.68 -2.49 1.47
CA SER A 16 -1.93 -3.70 2.27
C SER A 16 -2.79 -3.45 3.50
N PHE A 17 -3.35 -4.52 4.07
CA PHE A 17 -4.29 -4.40 5.17
C PHE A 17 -3.56 -4.26 6.51
N SER A 18 -2.57 -5.11 6.75
CA SER A 18 -1.88 -5.23 8.03
C SER A 18 -0.54 -4.52 8.10
N HIS A 19 0.07 -4.19 6.96
CA HIS A 19 1.47 -3.73 6.89
C HIS A 19 2.42 -4.65 7.70
N ALA A 20 2.21 -5.96 7.60
CA ALA A 20 2.97 -6.93 8.39
C ALA A 20 4.50 -6.81 8.17
N ASN A 21 5.28 -6.97 9.24
CA ASN A 21 6.75 -6.90 9.17
C ASN A 21 7.37 -7.90 8.19
N LEU A 22 6.71 -9.04 7.95
CA LEU A 22 7.15 -10.09 7.04
C LEU A 22 6.35 -10.12 5.73
N PHE A 23 5.72 -9.01 5.36
CA PHE A 23 4.87 -8.92 4.17
C PHE A 23 5.58 -9.44 2.91
N ASP A 24 6.87 -9.13 2.74
CA ASP A 24 7.63 -9.48 1.54
C ASP A 24 7.82 -10.99 1.35
N PHE A 25 7.71 -11.75 2.44
CA PHE A 25 7.81 -13.21 2.46
C PHE A 25 6.47 -13.91 2.30
N PHE A 26 5.37 -13.16 2.19
CA PHE A 26 4.06 -13.76 2.05
C PHE A 26 3.95 -14.57 0.75
N PRO A 27 3.27 -15.73 0.79
CA PRO A 27 2.90 -16.41 -0.44
C PRO A 27 1.91 -15.54 -1.21
N SER A 28 1.94 -15.62 -2.54
CA SER A 28 1.08 -14.81 -3.43
C SER A 28 -0.40 -14.77 -3.01
N LYS A 29 -0.97 -15.91 -2.58
CA LYS A 29 -2.36 -15.97 -2.08
C LYS A 29 -2.63 -15.05 -0.88
N ARG A 30 -1.68 -14.95 0.06
CA ARG A 30 -1.80 -14.07 1.22
C ARG A 30 -1.65 -12.61 0.82
N VAL A 31 -0.77 -12.30 -0.13
CA VAL A 31 -0.66 -10.94 -0.69
C VAL A 31 -1.98 -10.51 -1.36
N VAL A 32 -2.61 -11.39 -2.15
CA VAL A 32 -3.94 -11.13 -2.74
C VAL A 32 -4.96 -10.83 -1.66
N GLN A 33 -4.99 -11.62 -0.58
CA GLN A 33 -5.92 -11.40 0.54
C GLN A 33 -5.73 -10.02 1.20
N GLU A 34 -4.49 -9.62 1.48
CA GLU A 34 -4.18 -8.31 2.06
C GLU A 34 -4.67 -7.14 1.18
N ILE A 35 -4.56 -7.30 -0.15
CA ILE A 35 -5.03 -6.29 -1.12
C ILE A 35 -6.56 -6.25 -1.08
N LEU A 36 -7.24 -7.40 -1.24
CA LEU A 36 -8.70 -7.47 -1.32
C LEU A 36 -9.40 -7.04 -0.03
N ASP A 37 -8.83 -7.34 1.14
CA ASP A 37 -9.38 -6.91 2.43
C ASP A 37 -9.35 -5.39 2.56
N THR A 38 -8.26 -4.76 2.09
CA THR A 38 -8.14 -3.30 2.07
C THR A 38 -9.09 -2.69 1.04
N ASP A 39 -9.22 -3.29 -0.15
CA ASP A 39 -10.14 -2.82 -1.18
C ASP A 39 -11.58 -2.84 -0.69
N LYS A 40 -11.98 -3.93 -0.01
CA LYS A 40 -13.31 -4.06 0.57
C LYS A 40 -13.61 -2.91 1.52
N ILE A 41 -12.66 -2.53 2.37
CA ILE A 41 -12.83 -1.40 3.31
C ILE A 41 -12.94 -0.07 2.55
N ILE A 42 -12.08 0.16 1.55
CA ILE A 42 -12.15 1.37 0.73
C ILE A 42 -13.50 1.46 0.02
N GLN A 43 -13.95 0.36 -0.60
CA GLN A 43 -15.22 0.28 -1.30
C GLN A 43 -16.41 0.51 -0.36
N GLN A 44 -16.40 -0.09 0.84
CA GLN A 44 -17.46 0.11 1.85
C GLN A 44 -17.61 1.58 2.28
N HIS A 45 -16.52 2.35 2.27
CA HIS A 45 -16.54 3.72 2.78
C HIS A 45 -16.71 4.78 1.68
N LEU A 46 -16.23 4.50 0.47
CA LEU A 46 -16.17 5.45 -0.64
C LEU A 46 -16.97 5.03 -1.87
N ASN A 47 -17.49 3.80 -1.92
CA ASN A 47 -18.08 3.18 -3.12
C ASN A 47 -17.16 3.25 -4.35
N LYS A 48 -15.84 3.16 -4.11
CA LYS A 48 -14.79 3.25 -5.14
C LYS A 48 -13.82 2.07 -5.03
N GLN A 49 -13.36 1.57 -6.18
CA GLN A 49 -12.28 0.58 -6.26
C GLN A 49 -10.95 1.33 -6.41
N PRO A 50 -9.96 1.10 -5.53
CA PRO A 50 -8.63 1.71 -5.70
C PRO A 50 -7.91 1.04 -6.89
N LEU A 51 -7.33 1.87 -7.78
CA LEU A 51 -6.58 1.40 -8.94
C LEU A 51 -5.10 1.12 -8.61
N PHE A 52 -4.56 1.81 -7.61
CA PHE A 52 -3.13 1.79 -7.33
C PHE A 52 -2.84 1.01 -6.05
N PHE A 53 -1.77 0.24 -6.07
CA PHE A 53 -1.22 -0.45 -4.92
C PHE A 53 0.24 -0.04 -4.73
N ARG A 54 0.64 0.21 -3.49
CA ARG A 54 2.05 0.35 -3.12
C ARG A 54 2.39 -0.76 -2.14
N PRO A 55 3.41 -1.59 -2.40
CA PRO A 55 3.82 -2.60 -1.42
C PRO A 55 4.39 -1.93 -0.17
N PRO A 56 4.09 -2.45 1.04
CA PRO A 56 4.83 -2.14 2.26
C PRO A 56 6.34 -2.12 2.02
N TYR A 57 7.02 -1.18 2.65
CA TYR A 57 8.48 -0.98 2.54
C TYR A 57 9.00 -0.68 1.12
N GLY A 58 8.14 -0.64 0.08
CA GLY A 58 8.53 -0.46 -1.31
C GLY A 58 9.19 -1.70 -1.95
N ILE A 59 9.07 -2.87 -1.32
CA ILE A 59 9.73 -4.11 -1.77
C ILE A 59 8.81 -4.88 -2.72
N THR A 60 9.37 -5.36 -3.84
CA THR A 60 8.65 -6.18 -4.82
C THR A 60 9.34 -7.53 -4.97
N THR A 61 8.62 -8.62 -4.71
CA THR A 61 9.11 -10.00 -4.84
C THR A 61 8.35 -10.77 -5.93
N PRO A 62 8.85 -11.93 -6.42
CA PRO A 62 8.11 -12.75 -7.38
C PRO A 62 6.71 -13.17 -6.91
N ASN A 63 6.54 -13.40 -5.60
CA ASN A 63 5.24 -13.69 -4.99
C ASN A 63 4.30 -12.48 -5.07
N ILE A 64 4.79 -11.28 -4.78
CA ILE A 64 4.03 -10.04 -4.95
C ILE A 64 3.69 -9.83 -6.43
N ALA A 65 4.65 -9.98 -7.34
CA ALA A 65 4.39 -9.88 -8.78
C ALA A 65 3.34 -10.89 -9.27
N LYS A 66 3.34 -12.11 -8.72
CA LYS A 66 2.31 -13.13 -9.00
C LYS A 66 0.94 -12.77 -8.43
N ALA A 67 0.89 -12.15 -7.25
CA ALA A 67 -0.34 -11.63 -6.68
C ALA A 67 -0.91 -10.47 -7.52
N MET A 68 -0.06 -9.55 -7.97
CA MET A 68 -0.46 -8.42 -8.82
C MET A 68 -1.04 -8.82 -10.17
N ARG A 69 -0.77 -10.04 -10.66
CA ARG A 69 -1.43 -10.58 -11.88
C ARG A 69 -2.85 -11.11 -11.62
N GLN A 70 -3.24 -11.27 -10.36
CA GLN A 70 -4.54 -11.81 -9.95
C GLN A 70 -5.50 -10.71 -9.45
N VAL A 71 -5.01 -9.49 -9.28
CA VAL A 71 -5.79 -8.32 -8.83
C VAL A 71 -5.69 -7.22 -9.88
N ASP A 72 -6.70 -6.36 -9.96
CA ASP A 72 -6.76 -5.26 -10.92
C ASP A 72 -6.11 -3.98 -10.38
N HIS A 73 -4.85 -4.09 -9.94
CA HIS A 73 -4.09 -2.98 -9.38
C HIS A 73 -2.81 -2.71 -10.14
N LYS A 74 -2.42 -1.43 -10.19
CA LYS A 74 -1.13 -0.97 -10.70
C LYS A 74 -0.18 -0.70 -9.54
N THR A 75 1.00 -1.34 -9.56
CA THR A 75 2.02 -1.13 -8.53
C THR A 75 2.71 0.23 -8.71
N ILE A 76 2.81 1.03 -7.64
CA ILE A 76 3.44 2.35 -7.64
C ILE A 76 4.59 2.41 -6.61
N GLY A 77 5.81 2.63 -7.11
CA GLY A 77 7.01 2.90 -6.31
C GLY A 77 7.31 4.39 -6.13
N TRP A 78 8.59 4.70 -5.91
CA TRP A 78 9.13 6.06 -5.90
C TRP A 78 10.54 6.05 -6.50
N SER A 79 10.95 7.16 -7.12
CA SER A 79 12.34 7.40 -7.55
C SER A 79 13.13 8.27 -6.55
N LEU A 80 12.44 9.02 -5.70
CA LEU A 80 13.00 9.90 -4.68
C LEU A 80 12.36 9.61 -3.32
N ARG A 81 13.17 9.44 -2.28
CA ARG A 81 12.72 9.18 -0.90
C ARG A 81 13.11 10.34 0.01
N SER A 82 12.13 10.97 0.66
CA SER A 82 12.31 12.15 1.53
C SER A 82 13.01 11.85 2.87
N LEU A 83 12.96 10.59 3.33
CA LEU A 83 13.46 10.17 4.65
C LEU A 83 12.82 10.93 5.84
N ASP A 84 11.59 11.39 5.65
CA ASP A 84 10.77 12.10 6.64
C ASP A 84 10.47 11.27 7.90
N THR A 85 10.52 9.94 7.80
CA THR A 85 10.38 9.03 8.94
C THR A 85 11.68 8.83 9.73
N VAL A 86 12.81 9.38 9.27
CA VAL A 86 14.09 9.30 9.99
C VAL A 86 14.24 10.50 10.90
N ILE A 87 14.05 10.29 12.20
CA ILE A 87 14.37 11.31 13.20
C ILE A 87 15.89 11.42 13.31
N ARG A 88 16.48 12.47 12.75
CA ARG A 88 17.88 12.81 13.02
C ARG A 88 17.99 13.28 14.47
N MET A 89 18.53 12.44 15.35
CA MET A 89 18.99 12.92 16.66
C MET A 89 20.10 13.95 16.41
N LYS A 90 19.81 15.23 16.69
CA LYS A 90 20.88 16.22 16.81
C LYS A 90 21.76 15.78 17.98
N LYS A 91 23.03 15.45 17.72
CA LYS A 91 24.03 15.39 18.79
C LYS A 91 24.12 16.80 19.37
N CYS A 92 23.62 16.99 20.58
CA CYS A 92 24.00 18.13 21.40
C CYS A 92 25.47 17.93 21.76
N TYR A 93 26.34 18.82 21.29
CA TYR A 93 27.71 18.97 21.78
C TYR A 93 27.72 19.85 23.02
#